data_AF-A0A520CMW6-F1
#
_entry.id   AF-A0A520CMW6-F1
#
_cell.length_a   1.000
_cell.length_b   1.000
_cell.length_c   1.000
_cell.angle_alpha   90.00
_cell.angle_beta   90.00
_cell.angle_gamma   90.00
#
_symmetry.space_group_name_H-M   'P 1'
#
loop_
_entity.id
_entity.type
_entity.pdbx_description
1 polymer ?
#
loop_
_entity_poly.entity_id
_entity_poly.type
_entity_poly.pdbx_seq_one_letter_code
_entity_poly.pdbx_strand_id
1 'polypeptide(L)'
;NNLSPEMLPLAVQAAMAAIEKYCPDAKNLLMIPERHTRNTFYLQNVERLMQIFRQTGLNVRLGTLDETIKEPTPIDLPDGGTLTLEPLEILANGRRVGLKNFDPCTILLNNDLSSGLPPILEDLNEQNVLPPLHAGWAVRRKTNHFSAYDDVVKKFAKLIDVDPWMLNPYFAKVGPVDFQERVGEDALAAAVDAVLAKIRKKYKEYGIKETPFVIVKADAGTYGMGIMTVRDASEVRDLNRKQRNKMAVVKDGLEVTNVIVQEGVYSFEHINEAVAEPVVYMIDRYVVGGFYRVHAERGVDENLNAPGAHFVPLAFAQQHALPNPHAKPGTTAPNRFYMYGVVARLALLAASLELEKTDPNPEVY
;
A
#
# COMPACT_ATOMS: atom_id res chain seq x y z
N ASN A 1 11.05 7.43 -5.83
CA ASN A 1 12.51 7.37 -6.12
C ASN A 1 12.94 6.06 -6.79
N ASN A 2 12.36 4.91 -6.44
CA ASN A 2 12.80 3.60 -6.97
C ASN A 2 12.35 3.24 -8.40
N LEU A 3 11.50 4.07 -9.02
CA LEU A 3 11.19 3.92 -10.45
C LEU A 3 12.44 4.22 -11.29
N SER A 4 12.68 3.40 -12.32
CA SER A 4 13.79 3.65 -13.23
C SER A 4 13.57 4.96 -14.00
N PRO A 5 14.63 5.69 -14.37
CA PRO A 5 14.51 6.96 -15.11
C PRO A 5 13.72 6.83 -16.42
N GLU A 6 13.81 5.68 -17.09
CA GLU A 6 13.14 5.39 -18.37
C GLU A 6 11.61 5.34 -18.22
N MET A 7 11.09 5.09 -17.02
CA MET A 7 9.66 5.07 -16.73
C MET A 7 9.06 6.45 -16.47
N LEU A 8 9.89 7.46 -16.22
CA LEU A 8 9.40 8.76 -15.80
C LEU A 8 8.50 9.43 -16.84
N PRO A 9 8.77 9.37 -18.16
CA PRO A 9 7.85 9.90 -19.17
C PRO A 9 6.45 9.28 -19.07
N LEU A 10 6.37 7.96 -18.85
CA LEU A 10 5.10 7.26 -18.68
C LEU A 10 4.40 7.66 -17.37
N ALA A 11 5.15 7.80 -16.29
CA ALA A 11 4.61 8.27 -15.00
C ALA A 11 4.05 9.69 -15.09
N VAL A 12 4.75 10.59 -15.80
CA VAL A 12 4.28 11.97 -16.06
C VAL A 12 3.01 11.95 -16.90
N GLN A 13 2.96 11.17 -17.99
CA GLN A 13 1.76 11.06 -18.82
C GLN A 13 0.55 10.52 -18.03
N ALA A 14 0.77 9.50 -17.19
CA ALA A 14 -0.28 8.98 -16.32
C ALA A 14 -0.73 9.99 -15.25
N ALA A 15 0.20 10.79 -14.72
CA ALA A 15 -0.12 11.88 -13.80
C ALA A 15 -0.95 12.99 -14.49
N MET A 16 -0.64 13.36 -15.73
CA MET A 16 -1.45 14.29 -16.52
C MET A 16 -2.89 13.80 -16.65
N ALA A 17 -3.08 12.53 -17.04
CA ALA A 17 -4.41 11.92 -17.15
C ALA A 17 -5.16 11.89 -15.81
N ALA A 18 -4.45 11.66 -14.70
CA ALA A 18 -5.04 11.73 -13.37
C ALA A 18 -5.50 13.15 -13.01
N ILE A 19 -4.67 14.16 -13.28
CA ILE A 19 -4.99 15.57 -12.97
C ILE A 19 -6.17 16.06 -13.81
N GLU A 20 -6.19 15.78 -15.11
CA GLU A 20 -7.32 16.13 -15.99
C GLU A 20 -8.66 15.56 -15.49
N LYS A 21 -8.63 14.35 -14.90
CA LYS A 21 -9.80 13.70 -14.34
C LYS A 21 -10.26 14.33 -13.02
N TYR A 22 -9.34 14.57 -12.08
CA TYR A 22 -9.71 14.98 -10.72
C TYR A 22 -9.81 16.50 -10.55
N CYS A 23 -9.01 17.27 -11.29
CA CYS A 23 -9.03 18.73 -11.22
C CYS A 23 -8.41 19.31 -12.50
N PRO A 24 -9.19 19.42 -13.59
CA PRO A 24 -8.68 19.88 -14.90
C PRO A 24 -8.14 21.32 -14.86
N ASP A 25 -8.67 22.16 -13.97
CA ASP A 25 -8.25 23.54 -13.78
C ASP A 25 -7.15 23.71 -12.71
N ALA A 26 -6.61 22.59 -12.18
CA ALA A 26 -5.58 22.65 -11.15
C ALA A 26 -4.32 23.36 -11.67
N LYS A 27 -3.93 24.42 -10.95
CA LYS A 27 -2.64 25.10 -11.14
C LYS A 27 -1.68 24.83 -9.99
N ASN A 28 -2.23 24.65 -8.79
CA ASN A 28 -1.51 24.50 -7.54
C ASN A 28 -1.88 23.16 -6.92
N LEU A 29 -0.87 22.35 -6.58
CA LEU A 29 -1.02 21.11 -5.83
C LEU A 29 -0.23 21.20 -4.53
N LEU A 30 -0.92 20.97 -3.42
CA LEU A 30 -0.30 20.86 -2.12
C LEU A 30 -0.03 19.38 -1.85
N MET A 31 1.21 19.00 -1.60
CA MET A 31 1.53 17.64 -1.16
C MET A 31 1.86 17.64 0.32
N ILE A 32 1.23 16.74 1.07
CA ILE A 32 1.45 16.57 2.52
C ILE A 32 2.24 15.27 2.73
N PRO A 33 3.53 15.32 3.11
CA PRO A 33 4.34 14.14 3.37
C PRO A 33 4.11 13.58 4.79
N GLU A 34 4.71 12.42 5.04
CA GLU A 34 4.93 11.88 6.38
C GLU A 34 5.68 12.88 7.26
N ARG A 35 5.42 12.84 8.57
CA ARG A 35 6.08 13.74 9.54
C ARG A 35 7.59 13.48 9.66
N HIS A 36 8.07 12.31 9.24
CA HIS A 36 9.45 11.90 9.45
C HIS A 36 10.40 12.45 8.39
N THR A 37 11.19 13.46 8.77
CA THR A 37 12.17 14.13 7.90
C THR A 37 13.57 13.50 7.91
N ARG A 38 13.80 12.42 8.69
CA ARG A 38 15.14 11.80 8.83
C ARG A 38 15.41 10.67 7.83
N ASN A 39 14.37 10.13 7.20
CA ASN A 39 14.53 9.04 6.24
C ASN A 39 14.85 9.63 4.86
N THR A 40 16.13 9.61 4.50
CA THR A 40 16.62 10.18 3.23
C THR A 40 15.99 9.53 2.01
N PHE A 41 15.75 8.21 2.03
CA PHE A 41 15.05 7.52 0.92
C PHE A 41 13.61 8.00 0.76
N TYR A 42 12.93 8.29 1.88
CA TYR A 42 11.59 8.86 1.83
C TYR A 42 11.60 10.30 1.30
N LEU A 43 12.58 11.12 1.68
CA LEU A 43 12.73 12.46 1.11
C LEU A 43 13.01 12.44 -0.39
N GLN A 44 13.86 11.52 -0.87
CA GLN A 44 14.07 11.30 -2.31
C GLN A 44 12.79 10.82 -3.01
N ASN A 45 11.94 10.05 -2.31
CA ASN A 45 10.62 9.69 -2.82
C ASN A 45 9.72 10.92 -3.01
N VAL A 46 9.65 11.78 -1.98
CA VAL A 46 8.92 13.06 -2.01
C VAL A 46 9.42 13.93 -3.17
N GLU A 47 10.73 14.10 -3.31
CA GLU A 47 11.31 14.88 -4.41
C GLU A 47 10.93 14.29 -5.77
N ARG A 48 11.03 12.97 -5.95
CA ARG A 48 10.67 12.32 -7.22
C ARG A 48 9.19 12.51 -7.56
N LEU A 49 8.30 12.45 -6.59
CA LEU A 49 6.88 12.71 -6.81
C LEU A 49 6.65 14.17 -7.23
N MET A 50 7.29 15.13 -6.55
CA MET A 50 7.21 16.54 -6.93
C MET A 50 7.74 16.76 -8.35
N GLN A 51 8.84 16.11 -8.74
CA GLN A 51 9.38 16.17 -10.11
C GLN A 51 8.37 15.67 -11.14
N ILE A 52 7.67 14.55 -10.87
CA ILE A 52 6.64 14.01 -11.76
C ILE A 52 5.48 15.00 -11.91
N PHE A 53 4.92 15.49 -10.80
CA PHE A 53 3.78 16.41 -10.84
C PHE A 53 4.13 17.80 -11.39
N ARG A 54 5.35 18.31 -11.18
CA ARG A 54 5.77 19.58 -11.79
C ARG A 54 5.88 19.49 -13.31
N GLN A 55 6.26 18.32 -13.84
CA GLN A 55 6.31 18.10 -15.29
C GLN A 55 4.93 18.07 -15.96
N THR A 56 3.85 17.95 -15.21
CA THR A 56 2.49 18.09 -15.73
C THR A 56 2.04 19.56 -15.82
N GLY A 57 2.90 20.52 -15.43
CA GLY A 57 2.60 21.95 -15.40
C GLY A 57 2.05 22.47 -14.06
N LEU A 58 1.95 21.62 -13.04
CA LEU A 58 1.50 22.04 -11.70
C LEU A 58 2.59 22.76 -10.91
N ASN A 59 2.19 23.78 -10.18
CA ASN A 59 2.98 24.34 -9.09
C ASN A 59 2.80 23.48 -7.83
N VAL A 60 3.84 22.72 -7.46
CA VAL A 60 3.82 21.78 -6.34
C VAL A 60 4.63 22.29 -5.17
N ARG A 61 4.00 22.40 -4.00
CA ARG A 61 4.63 22.78 -2.71
C ARG A 61 4.32 21.78 -1.61
N LEU A 62 5.15 21.75 -0.56
CA LEU A 62 5.01 20.83 0.57
C LEU A 62 4.43 21.53 1.78
N GLY A 63 3.34 20.99 2.31
CA GLY A 63 2.79 21.38 3.59
C GLY A 63 3.08 20.34 4.65
N THR A 64 3.55 20.76 5.83
CA THR A 64 3.87 19.85 6.92
C THR A 64 2.77 19.81 7.99
N LEU A 65 2.50 18.60 8.49
CA LEU A 65 1.70 18.38 9.70
C LEU A 65 2.54 18.46 10.98
N ASP A 66 3.85 18.73 10.87
CA ASP A 66 4.71 19.00 12.02
C ASP A 66 4.52 20.44 12.50
N GLU A 67 3.79 20.59 13.61
CA GLU A 67 3.51 21.88 14.21
C GLU A 67 4.75 22.61 14.73
N THR A 68 5.90 21.95 14.87
CA THR A 68 7.15 22.62 15.29
C THR A 68 7.75 23.49 14.18
N ILE A 69 7.40 23.22 12.91
CA ILE A 69 7.83 24.02 11.77
C ILE A 69 6.87 25.21 11.63
N LYS A 70 7.35 26.41 11.97
CA LYS A 70 6.57 27.67 11.93
C LYS A 70 6.91 28.59 10.77
N GLU A 71 7.93 28.23 9.99
CA GLU A 71 8.39 28.99 8.82
C GLU A 71 8.92 28.03 7.74
N PRO A 72 8.97 28.46 6.46
CA PRO A 72 9.53 27.65 5.39
C PRO A 72 10.92 27.12 5.74
N THR A 73 11.02 25.81 5.89
CA THR A 73 12.23 25.13 6.39
C THR A 73 12.85 24.29 5.27
N PRO A 74 14.05 24.64 4.79
CA PRO A 74 14.75 23.84 3.80
C PRO A 74 15.27 22.53 4.43
N ILE A 75 15.26 21.46 3.64
CA ILE A 75 15.80 20.14 3.96
C ILE A 75 16.70 19.73 2.80
N ASP A 76 17.99 19.59 3.10
CA ASP A 76 18.97 19.14 2.12
C ASP A 76 18.85 17.63 1.87
N LEU A 77 18.95 17.24 0.61
CA LEU A 77 18.90 15.86 0.17
C LEU A 77 20.33 15.33 -0.08
N PRO A 78 20.56 14.01 0.04
CA PRO A 78 21.88 13.42 -0.18
C PRO A 78 22.45 13.61 -1.59
N ASP A 79 21.60 13.86 -2.58
CA ASP A 79 21.97 14.11 -3.97
C ASP A 79 22.21 15.60 -4.28
N GLY A 80 22.18 16.46 -3.26
CA GLY A 80 22.40 17.90 -3.39
C GLY A 80 21.14 18.70 -3.74
N GLY A 81 19.99 18.05 -3.87
CA GLY A 81 18.70 18.73 -3.97
C GLY A 81 18.26 19.34 -2.63
N THR A 82 17.23 20.19 -2.67
CA THR A 82 16.62 20.78 -1.47
C THR A 82 15.11 20.71 -1.58
N LEU A 83 14.46 20.23 -0.51
CA LEU A 83 13.02 20.34 -0.30
C LEU A 83 12.73 21.48 0.66
N THR A 84 11.57 22.12 0.54
CA THR A 84 11.12 23.13 1.51
C THR A 84 9.81 22.67 2.12
N LEU A 85 9.81 22.41 3.42
CA LEU A 85 8.59 22.15 4.18
C LEU A 85 8.02 23.47 4.68
N GLU A 86 6.71 23.63 4.55
CA GLU A 86 6.05 24.87 4.90
C GLU A 86 4.89 24.61 5.87
N PRO A 87 4.66 25.50 6.85
CA PRO A 87 3.52 25.37 7.75
C PRO A 87 2.22 25.45 6.96
N LEU A 88 1.30 24.54 7.26
CA LEU A 88 -0.05 24.58 6.72
C LEU A 88 -0.81 25.78 7.30
N GLU A 89 -1.58 26.46 6.45
CA GLU A 89 -2.47 27.56 6.82
C GLU A 89 -3.90 27.22 6.44
N ILE A 90 -4.85 27.54 7.33
CA ILE A 90 -6.27 27.55 6.99
C ILE A 90 -6.52 28.82 6.16
N LEU A 91 -6.89 28.62 4.89
CA LEU A 91 -7.25 29.68 3.96
C LEU A 91 -8.74 30.02 4.08
N ALA A 92 -9.17 31.06 3.35
CA ALA A 92 -10.54 31.50 3.09
C ALA A 92 -11.63 30.92 4.01
N ASN A 93 -12.32 31.75 4.80
CA ASN A 93 -13.47 31.40 5.66
C ASN A 93 -13.36 30.17 6.59
N GLY A 94 -12.20 29.49 6.65
CA GLY A 94 -11.99 28.34 7.52
C GLY A 94 -12.10 26.97 6.83
N ARG A 95 -12.38 26.91 5.52
CA ARG A 95 -12.78 25.65 4.83
C ARG A 95 -11.79 25.13 3.79
N ARG A 96 -10.63 25.79 3.69
CA ARG A 96 -9.56 25.45 2.75
C ARG A 96 -8.23 25.37 3.50
N VAL A 97 -7.33 24.53 3.02
CA VAL A 97 -5.96 24.42 3.51
C VAL A 97 -4.99 24.77 2.39
N GLY A 98 -3.97 25.55 2.72
CA GLY A 98 -2.91 25.90 1.81
C GLY A 98 -1.65 26.29 2.54
N LEU A 99 -0.87 27.16 1.91
CA LEU A 99 0.34 27.72 2.49
C LEU A 99 0.29 29.24 2.32
N LYS A 100 1.26 29.94 2.91
CA LYS A 100 1.41 31.38 2.71
C LYS A 100 1.43 31.74 1.22
N ASN A 101 0.44 32.54 0.81
CA ASN A 101 0.21 32.98 -0.56
C ASN A 101 0.07 31.84 -1.58
N PHE A 102 -0.48 30.69 -1.17
CA PHE A 102 -0.66 29.54 -2.04
C PHE A 102 -1.94 28.79 -1.70
N ASP A 103 -2.91 28.92 -2.60
CA ASP A 103 -4.21 28.26 -2.54
C ASP A 103 -4.25 27.09 -3.54
N PRO A 104 -4.17 25.83 -3.07
CA PRO A 104 -4.21 24.65 -3.92
C PRO A 104 -5.65 24.24 -4.24
N CYS A 105 -5.88 23.71 -5.44
CA CYS A 105 -7.16 23.07 -5.76
C CYS A 105 -7.22 21.62 -5.25
N THR A 106 -6.04 20.98 -5.19
CA THR A 106 -5.89 19.57 -4.83
C THR A 106 -4.83 19.41 -3.74
N ILE A 107 -5.14 18.58 -2.76
CA ILE A 107 -4.23 18.15 -1.69
C ILE A 107 -3.90 16.68 -1.93
N LEU A 108 -2.64 16.38 -2.20
CA LEU A 108 -2.14 15.03 -2.32
C LEU A 108 -1.52 14.58 -0.98
N LEU A 109 -2.13 13.57 -0.37
CA LEU A 109 -1.60 12.95 0.83
C LEU A 109 -0.57 11.89 0.43
N ASN A 110 0.69 12.16 0.76
CA ASN A 110 1.76 11.17 0.84
C ASN A 110 2.05 10.85 2.32
N ASN A 111 0.99 10.91 3.13
CA ASN A 111 0.94 10.61 4.54
C ASN A 111 -0.22 9.63 4.76
N ASP A 112 0.05 8.54 5.47
CA ASP A 112 -0.89 7.44 5.62
C ASP A 112 -2.00 7.70 6.68
N LEU A 113 -1.87 8.81 7.43
CA LEU A 113 -2.74 9.24 8.52
C LEU A 113 -2.97 8.14 9.59
N SER A 114 -1.98 7.28 9.80
CA SER A 114 -2.04 6.18 10.78
C SER A 114 -2.26 6.64 12.22
N SER A 115 -1.76 7.83 12.57
CA SER A 115 -1.90 8.44 13.90
C SER A 115 -3.26 9.12 14.16
N GLY A 116 -4.18 9.08 13.19
CA GLY A 116 -5.47 9.78 13.26
C GLY A 116 -5.60 10.87 12.20
N LEU A 117 -6.83 11.35 12.02
CA LEU A 117 -7.12 12.48 11.13
C LEU A 117 -6.73 13.80 11.84
N PRO A 118 -5.82 14.61 11.29
CA PRO A 118 -5.50 15.92 11.86
C PRO A 118 -6.67 16.90 11.70
N PRO A 119 -6.99 17.72 12.73
CA PRO A 119 -8.12 18.66 12.68
C PRO A 119 -8.07 19.64 11.50
N ILE A 120 -6.86 20.03 11.08
CA ILE A 120 -6.69 20.93 9.93
C ILE A 120 -7.20 20.32 8.60
N LEU A 121 -7.29 19.00 8.51
CA LEU A 121 -7.81 18.29 7.34
C LEU A 121 -9.29 17.94 7.46
N GLU A 122 -9.95 18.28 8.57
CA GLU A 122 -11.39 18.03 8.73
C GLU A 122 -12.22 19.03 7.90
N ASP A 123 -13.41 18.60 7.46
CA ASP A 123 -14.42 19.42 6.77
C ASP A 123 -13.93 20.18 5.52
N LEU A 124 -12.90 19.65 4.83
CA LEU A 124 -12.41 20.17 3.56
C LEU A 124 -13.35 19.81 2.39
N ASN A 125 -14.38 20.63 2.18
CA ASN A 125 -15.38 20.41 1.14
C ASN A 125 -15.13 21.20 -0.15
N GLU A 126 -14.13 22.10 -0.16
CA GLU A 126 -13.83 22.98 -1.31
C GLU A 126 -12.54 22.56 -2.06
N GLN A 127 -11.87 21.49 -1.61
CA GLN A 127 -10.62 21.01 -2.17
C GLN A 127 -10.65 19.49 -2.31
N ASN A 128 -10.07 18.99 -3.39
CA ASN A 128 -9.95 17.55 -3.58
C ASN A 128 -8.79 17.01 -2.76
N VAL A 129 -9.08 16.20 -1.75
CA VAL A 129 -8.06 15.48 -0.98
C VAL A 129 -7.90 14.08 -1.57
N LEU A 130 -6.67 13.74 -1.98
CA LEU A 130 -6.34 12.49 -2.65
C LEU A 130 -5.30 11.69 -1.86
N PRO A 131 -5.60 10.44 -1.46
CA PRO A 131 -6.93 9.83 -1.42
C PRO A 131 -7.89 10.55 -0.45
N PRO A 132 -9.21 10.33 -0.54
CA PRO A 132 -10.17 10.91 0.41
C PRO A 132 -9.89 10.41 1.83
N LEU A 133 -10.26 11.20 2.84
CA LEU A 133 -9.82 11.00 4.23
C LEU A 133 -10.28 9.68 4.85
N HIS A 134 -11.43 9.14 4.42
CA HIS A 134 -11.91 7.82 4.86
C HIS A 134 -11.06 6.66 4.31
N ALA A 135 -10.18 6.92 3.35
CA ALA A 135 -9.13 5.98 2.94
C ALA A 135 -7.98 5.88 3.96
N GLY A 136 -7.88 6.83 4.89
CA GLY A 136 -6.81 6.92 5.88
C GLY A 136 -6.79 5.73 6.83
N TRP A 137 -5.59 5.35 7.28
CA TRP A 137 -5.40 4.10 8.04
C TRP A 137 -5.99 4.09 9.44
N ALA A 138 -6.26 5.27 10.01
CA ALA A 138 -6.94 5.39 11.29
C ALA A 138 -8.34 4.75 11.28
N VAL A 139 -9.05 4.82 10.15
CA VAL A 139 -10.43 4.36 10.03
C VAL A 139 -10.59 3.17 9.08
N ARG A 140 -9.71 3.03 8.09
CA ARG A 140 -9.73 1.94 7.11
C ARG A 140 -9.55 0.56 7.77
N ARG A 141 -10.30 -0.43 7.29
CA ARG A 141 -10.20 -1.85 7.71
C ARG A 141 -9.71 -2.71 6.56
N LYS A 142 -8.63 -3.47 6.78
CA LYS A 142 -8.05 -4.35 5.74
C LYS A 142 -9.05 -5.41 5.27
N THR A 143 -9.91 -5.90 6.15
CA THR A 143 -10.93 -6.90 5.80
C THR A 143 -11.95 -6.42 4.78
N ASN A 144 -12.23 -5.11 4.71
CA ASN A 144 -13.09 -4.53 3.67
C ASN A 144 -12.42 -4.64 2.29
N HIS A 145 -11.12 -4.34 2.22
CA HIS A 145 -10.33 -4.52 1.01
C HIS A 145 -10.34 -5.95 0.50
N PHE A 146 -10.04 -6.92 1.35
CA PHE A 146 -9.99 -8.33 0.94
C PHE A 146 -11.37 -8.83 0.50
N SER A 147 -12.45 -8.36 1.14
CA SER A 147 -13.82 -8.65 0.68
C SER A 147 -14.13 -8.04 -0.69
N ALA A 148 -13.67 -6.81 -0.96
CA ALA A 148 -13.80 -6.21 -2.29
C ALA A 148 -12.93 -6.95 -3.34
N TYR A 149 -11.75 -7.44 -2.95
CA TYR A 149 -10.87 -8.21 -3.81
C TYR A 149 -11.45 -9.59 -4.14
N ASP A 150 -12.09 -10.26 -3.18
CA ASP A 150 -12.87 -11.50 -3.41
C ASP A 150 -13.91 -11.30 -4.52
N ASP A 151 -14.69 -10.21 -4.47
CA ASP A 151 -15.71 -9.89 -5.47
C ASP A 151 -15.11 -9.68 -6.87
N VAL A 152 -14.00 -8.93 -6.95
CA VAL A 152 -13.30 -8.63 -8.20
C VAL A 152 -12.72 -9.90 -8.81
N VAL A 153 -11.96 -10.68 -8.01
CA VAL A 153 -11.32 -11.90 -8.50
C VAL A 153 -12.36 -12.95 -8.89
N LYS A 154 -13.45 -13.10 -8.15
CA LYS A 154 -14.52 -14.04 -8.51
C LYS A 154 -15.11 -13.75 -9.90
N LYS A 155 -15.33 -12.47 -10.23
CA LYS A 155 -15.84 -12.06 -11.55
C LYS A 155 -14.77 -12.23 -12.63
N PHE A 156 -13.54 -11.81 -12.35
CA PHE A 156 -12.44 -11.90 -13.31
C PHE A 156 -12.06 -13.33 -13.63
N ALA A 157 -11.93 -14.19 -12.61
CA ALA A 157 -11.60 -15.60 -12.77
C ALA A 157 -12.63 -16.35 -13.61
N LYS A 158 -13.93 -16.04 -13.42
CA LYS A 158 -15.00 -16.56 -14.28
C LYS A 158 -14.88 -16.09 -15.73
N LEU A 159 -14.47 -14.84 -15.95
CA LEU A 159 -14.34 -14.27 -17.29
C LEU A 159 -13.25 -14.97 -18.12
N ILE A 160 -12.15 -15.35 -17.48
CA ILE A 160 -10.99 -15.96 -18.16
C ILE A 160 -10.85 -17.48 -17.89
N ASP A 161 -11.83 -18.08 -17.24
CA ASP A 161 -11.91 -19.50 -16.90
C ASP A 161 -10.67 -20.03 -16.15
N VAL A 162 -10.33 -19.38 -15.02
CA VAL A 162 -9.25 -19.82 -14.12
C VAL A 162 -9.77 -20.04 -12.71
N ASP A 163 -9.06 -20.86 -11.93
CA ASP A 163 -9.34 -20.98 -10.50
C ASP A 163 -9.09 -19.63 -9.80
N PRO A 164 -10.08 -19.03 -9.11
CA PRO A 164 -9.88 -17.78 -8.39
C PRO A 164 -8.80 -17.86 -7.31
N TRP A 165 -8.52 -19.03 -6.74
CA TRP A 165 -7.46 -19.19 -5.72
C TRP A 165 -6.06 -18.85 -6.24
N MET A 166 -5.82 -19.02 -7.55
CA MET A 166 -4.56 -18.62 -8.20
C MET A 166 -4.30 -17.11 -8.17
N LEU A 167 -5.33 -16.30 -7.92
CA LEU A 167 -5.26 -14.85 -7.90
C LEU A 167 -5.59 -14.26 -6.54
N ASN A 168 -6.07 -15.07 -5.58
CA ASN A 168 -6.62 -14.56 -4.33
C ASN A 168 -6.36 -15.50 -3.14
N PRO A 169 -5.52 -15.08 -2.19
CA PRO A 169 -5.27 -15.82 -0.96
C PRO A 169 -6.53 -15.88 -0.07
N TYR A 170 -6.76 -17.01 0.60
CA TYR A 170 -7.83 -17.08 1.60
C TYR A 170 -7.58 -16.14 2.78
N PHE A 171 -8.65 -15.64 3.40
CA PHE A 171 -8.55 -14.93 4.67
C PHE A 171 -9.76 -15.18 5.58
N ALA A 172 -9.61 -14.80 6.85
CA ALA A 172 -10.67 -14.75 7.85
C ALA A 172 -10.47 -13.54 8.77
N LYS A 173 -11.57 -12.89 9.16
CA LYS A 173 -11.58 -11.86 10.20
C LYS A 173 -11.82 -12.51 11.56
N VAL A 174 -11.08 -12.06 12.58
CA VAL A 174 -11.25 -12.49 13.97
C VAL A 174 -11.30 -11.26 14.86
N GLY A 175 -12.31 -11.18 15.71
CA GLY A 175 -12.49 -10.10 16.68
C GLY A 175 -13.78 -10.28 17.48
N PRO A 176 -13.88 -9.69 18.68
CA PRO A 176 -12.83 -8.95 19.36
C PRO A 176 -11.69 -9.86 19.87
N VAL A 177 -10.47 -9.33 19.95
CA VAL A 177 -9.31 -9.98 20.57
C VAL A 177 -8.63 -9.04 21.56
N ASP A 178 -8.01 -9.61 22.59
CA ASP A 178 -7.07 -8.93 23.48
C ASP A 178 -5.90 -9.88 23.76
N PHE A 179 -4.72 -9.55 23.25
CA PHE A 179 -3.53 -10.39 23.39
C PHE A 179 -2.90 -10.32 24.78
N GLN A 180 -3.19 -9.32 25.61
CA GLN A 180 -2.70 -9.26 26.99
C GLN A 180 -3.60 -10.08 27.91
N GLU A 181 -4.91 -9.95 27.76
CA GLU A 181 -5.93 -10.64 28.56
C GLU A 181 -6.32 -12.02 28.00
N ARG A 182 -5.71 -12.44 26.89
CA ARG A 182 -5.98 -13.70 26.17
C ARG A 182 -7.45 -13.85 25.71
N VAL A 183 -8.11 -12.73 25.44
CA VAL A 183 -9.47 -12.73 24.90
C VAL A 183 -9.44 -13.08 23.41
N GLY A 184 -10.31 -13.98 22.99
CA GLY A 184 -10.45 -14.37 21.57
C GLY A 184 -9.40 -15.38 21.07
N GLU A 185 -8.58 -15.94 21.97
CA GLU A 185 -7.52 -16.91 21.64
C GLU A 185 -8.06 -18.16 20.92
N ASP A 186 -9.15 -18.76 21.43
CA ASP A 186 -9.77 -19.93 20.81
C ASP A 186 -10.38 -19.62 19.43
N ALA A 187 -10.99 -18.44 19.28
CA ALA A 187 -11.55 -18.00 18.01
C ALA A 187 -10.44 -17.78 16.96
N LEU A 188 -9.31 -17.20 17.39
CA LEU A 188 -8.13 -17.02 16.56
C LEU A 188 -7.55 -18.37 16.11
N ALA A 189 -7.36 -19.30 17.05
CA ALA A 189 -6.85 -20.62 16.74
C ALA A 189 -7.76 -21.40 15.79
N ALA A 190 -9.09 -21.36 15.99
CA ALA A 190 -10.05 -21.98 15.09
C ALA A 190 -10.01 -21.38 13.68
N ALA A 191 -9.85 -20.06 13.56
CA ALA A 191 -9.71 -19.39 12.27
C ALA A 191 -8.40 -19.79 11.55
N VAL A 192 -7.29 -19.89 12.29
CA VAL A 192 -6.00 -20.39 11.78
C VAL A 192 -6.16 -21.80 11.22
N ASP A 193 -6.74 -22.73 11.98
CA ASP A 193 -6.97 -24.11 11.53
C ASP A 193 -7.85 -24.18 10.28
N ALA A 194 -8.93 -23.40 10.25
CA ALA A 194 -9.85 -23.35 9.13
C ALA A 194 -9.18 -22.83 7.84
N VAL A 195 -8.38 -21.77 7.93
CA VAL A 195 -7.65 -21.22 6.77
C VAL A 195 -6.58 -22.22 6.32
N LEU A 196 -5.76 -22.75 7.23
CA LEU A 196 -4.73 -23.75 6.91
C LEU A 196 -5.32 -25.01 6.25
N ALA A 197 -6.50 -25.45 6.67
CA ALA A 197 -7.18 -26.59 6.05
C ALA A 197 -7.58 -26.31 4.59
N LYS A 198 -8.04 -25.10 4.28
CA LYS A 198 -8.34 -24.68 2.90
C LYS A 198 -7.06 -24.64 2.05
N ILE A 199 -5.97 -24.10 2.58
CA ILE A 199 -4.66 -24.05 1.89
C ILE A 199 -4.16 -25.46 1.61
N ARG A 200 -4.16 -26.36 2.61
CA ARG A 200 -3.76 -27.78 2.44
C ARG A 200 -4.52 -28.47 1.32
N LYS A 201 -5.82 -28.21 1.19
CA LYS A 201 -6.65 -28.77 0.11
C LYS A 201 -6.17 -28.29 -1.26
N LYS A 202 -5.91 -26.98 -1.41
CA LYS A 202 -5.41 -26.40 -2.66
C LYS A 202 -3.99 -26.84 -2.99
N TYR A 203 -3.12 -26.93 -2.00
CA TYR A 203 -1.76 -27.42 -2.19
C TYR A 203 -1.77 -28.88 -2.67
N LYS A 204 -2.63 -29.73 -2.09
CA LYS A 204 -2.83 -31.10 -2.57
C LYS A 204 -3.40 -31.16 -3.99
N GLU A 205 -4.35 -30.29 -4.32
CA GLU A 205 -4.96 -30.19 -5.66
C GLU A 205 -3.91 -29.86 -6.73
N TYR A 206 -2.98 -28.94 -6.43
CA TYR A 206 -1.95 -28.48 -7.36
C TYR A 206 -0.58 -29.18 -7.20
N GLY A 207 -0.45 -30.16 -6.31
CA GLY A 207 0.80 -30.89 -6.07
C GLY A 207 1.92 -30.05 -5.44
N ILE A 208 1.56 -28.99 -4.72
CA ILE A 208 2.47 -28.10 -3.99
C ILE A 208 2.96 -28.83 -2.73
N LYS A 209 4.27 -28.79 -2.48
CA LYS A 209 4.93 -29.58 -1.41
C LYS A 209 5.33 -28.73 -0.21
N GLU A 210 5.33 -27.42 -0.38
CA GLU A 210 5.69 -26.46 0.64
C GLU A 210 4.67 -26.45 1.78
N THR A 211 5.12 -26.06 2.97
CA THR A 211 4.30 -26.09 4.18
C THR A 211 3.33 -24.91 4.19
N PRO A 212 2.01 -25.13 4.24
CA PRO A 212 1.05 -24.05 4.40
C PRO A 212 1.37 -23.18 5.62
N PHE A 213 1.18 -21.89 5.46
CA PHE A 213 1.28 -20.93 6.56
C PHE A 213 0.24 -19.85 6.41
N VAL A 214 -0.04 -19.16 7.51
CA VAL A 214 -0.88 -17.97 7.55
C VAL A 214 -0.13 -16.82 8.17
N ILE A 215 -0.49 -15.61 7.76
CA ILE A 215 -0.08 -14.37 8.35
C ILE A 215 -1.23 -13.86 9.20
N VAL A 216 -1.02 -13.77 10.53
CA VAL A 216 -1.94 -13.09 11.44
C VAL A 216 -1.50 -11.65 11.56
N LYS A 217 -2.39 -10.70 11.23
CA LYS A 217 -2.10 -9.26 11.32
C LYS A 217 -3.26 -8.42 11.81
N ALA A 218 -3.00 -7.26 12.41
CA ALA A 218 -4.06 -6.33 12.82
C ALA A 218 -4.94 -5.89 11.62
N ASP A 219 -6.25 -5.81 11.83
CA ASP A 219 -7.23 -5.39 10.80
C ASP A 219 -7.13 -3.89 10.48
N ALA A 220 -6.66 -3.08 11.44
CA ALA A 220 -6.47 -1.64 11.32
C ALA A 220 -4.99 -1.24 11.46
N GLY A 221 -4.61 -0.06 10.95
CA GLY A 221 -3.26 0.48 11.06
C GLY A 221 -2.22 -0.07 10.07
N THR A 222 -0.98 0.44 10.15
CA THR A 222 0.11 0.19 9.19
C THR A 222 1.38 -0.37 9.81
N TYR A 223 2.27 -0.85 8.94
CA TYR A 223 3.69 -1.21 9.17
C TYR A 223 4.01 -2.20 10.30
N GLY A 224 4.39 -3.44 9.92
CA GLY A 224 5.41 -4.29 10.57
C GLY A 224 5.19 -4.79 12.01
N MET A 225 4.38 -4.09 12.80
CA MET A 225 3.96 -4.43 14.16
C MET A 225 2.56 -5.03 14.11
N GLY A 226 2.27 -5.95 15.04
CA GLY A 226 1.06 -6.73 14.98
C GLY A 226 1.00 -7.69 13.79
N ILE A 227 2.13 -8.29 13.39
CA ILE A 227 2.20 -9.31 12.33
C ILE A 227 2.98 -10.54 12.83
N MET A 228 2.45 -11.74 12.60
CA MET A 228 3.16 -13.00 12.82
C MET A 228 2.84 -14.04 11.76
N THR A 229 3.82 -14.90 11.47
CA THR A 229 3.66 -16.09 10.63
C THR A 229 3.32 -17.28 11.52
N VAL A 230 2.34 -18.08 11.11
CA VAL A 230 1.81 -19.22 11.87
C VAL A 230 1.64 -20.42 10.94
N ARG A 231 2.05 -21.60 11.37
CA ARG A 231 1.90 -22.87 10.64
C ARG A 231 0.99 -23.87 11.34
N ASP A 232 0.80 -23.69 12.64
CA ASP A 232 -0.10 -24.50 13.46
C ASP A 232 -0.90 -23.63 14.44
N ALA A 233 -2.16 -23.98 14.70
CA ALA A 233 -3.01 -23.21 15.61
C ALA A 233 -2.54 -23.22 17.08
N SER A 234 -1.66 -24.14 17.48
CA SER A 234 -1.01 -24.10 18.79
C SER A 234 -0.11 -22.87 18.98
N GLU A 235 0.50 -22.35 17.90
CA GLU A 235 1.41 -21.20 17.98
C GLU A 235 0.73 -19.90 18.42
N VAL A 236 -0.60 -19.78 18.21
CA VAL A 236 -1.38 -18.62 18.67
C VAL A 236 -1.97 -18.80 20.06
N ARG A 237 -1.96 -20.02 20.61
CA ARG A 237 -2.33 -20.30 22.02
C ARG A 237 -1.15 -20.06 22.96
N ASP A 238 0.03 -20.48 22.54
CA ASP A 238 1.25 -20.42 23.38
C ASP A 238 2.10 -19.17 23.14
N LEU A 239 1.46 -18.02 22.90
CA LEU A 239 2.18 -16.77 22.68
C LEU A 239 2.96 -16.37 23.94
N ASN A 240 4.28 -16.22 23.80
CA ASN A 240 5.13 -15.71 24.86
C ASN A 240 4.95 -14.19 25.06
N ARG A 241 5.48 -13.65 26.16
CA ARG A 241 5.34 -12.22 26.51
C ARG A 241 5.78 -11.27 25.38
N LYS A 242 6.86 -11.60 24.67
CA LYS A 242 7.38 -10.78 23.56
C LYS A 242 6.42 -10.80 22.37
N GLN A 243 5.84 -11.96 22.05
CA GLN A 243 4.85 -12.09 20.97
C GLN A 243 3.55 -11.37 21.29
N ARG A 244 3.03 -11.50 22.53
CA ARG A 244 1.82 -10.76 22.95
C ARG A 244 2.03 -9.26 22.87
N ASN A 245 3.16 -8.75 23.34
CA ASN A 245 3.49 -7.31 23.20
C ASN A 245 3.58 -6.87 21.74
N LYS A 246 4.12 -7.71 20.85
CA LYS A 246 4.18 -7.42 19.42
C LYS A 246 2.78 -7.39 18.77
N MET A 247 1.85 -8.22 19.24
CA MET A 247 0.50 -8.35 18.68
C MET A 247 -0.54 -7.44 19.32
N ALA A 248 -0.27 -6.90 20.51
CA ALA A 248 -1.21 -6.08 21.26
C ALA A 248 -1.39 -4.66 20.71
N VAL A 249 -0.36 -4.09 20.09
CA VAL A 249 -0.37 -2.71 19.60
C VAL A 249 0.09 -2.61 18.15
N VAL A 250 -0.51 -1.68 17.40
CA VAL A 250 0.01 -1.24 16.10
C VAL A 250 0.91 -0.01 16.26
N LYS A 251 1.39 0.53 15.14
CA LYS A 251 2.09 1.82 15.09
C LYS A 251 1.28 2.89 15.84
N ASP A 252 1.99 3.79 16.52
CA ASP A 252 1.43 4.87 17.33
C ASP A 252 0.66 4.44 18.60
N GLY A 253 0.79 3.17 19.01
CA GLY A 253 0.35 2.68 20.33
C GLY A 253 -1.14 2.30 20.42
N LEU A 254 -1.85 2.27 19.30
CA LEU A 254 -3.26 1.87 19.24
C LEU A 254 -3.41 0.36 19.50
N GLU A 255 -4.39 0.00 20.32
CA GLU A 255 -4.67 -1.39 20.68
C GLU A 255 -5.30 -2.19 19.52
N VAL A 256 -4.86 -3.44 19.39
CA VAL A 256 -5.38 -4.37 18.38
C VAL A 256 -6.61 -5.07 18.93
N THR A 257 -7.78 -4.66 18.44
CA THR A 257 -9.08 -5.28 18.81
C THR A 257 -9.59 -6.28 17.78
N ASN A 258 -9.07 -6.24 16.55
CA ASN A 258 -9.47 -7.11 15.45
C ASN A 258 -8.23 -7.51 14.65
N VAL A 259 -8.18 -8.78 14.23
CA VAL A 259 -7.10 -9.32 13.40
C VAL A 259 -7.67 -9.99 12.15
N ILE A 260 -6.81 -10.10 11.14
CA ILE A 260 -7.02 -10.90 9.95
C ILE A 260 -6.03 -12.06 9.96
N VAL A 261 -6.55 -13.26 9.72
CA VAL A 261 -5.78 -14.47 9.42
C VAL A 261 -5.79 -14.63 7.91
N GLN A 262 -4.65 -14.43 7.25
CA GLN A 262 -4.55 -14.50 5.80
C GLN A 262 -3.62 -15.65 5.38
N GLU A 263 -3.96 -16.38 4.33
CA GLU A 263 -3.06 -17.30 3.65
C GLU A 263 -1.74 -16.62 3.30
N GLY A 264 -0.64 -17.27 3.69
CA GLY A 264 0.70 -16.90 3.30
C GLY A 264 1.00 -17.30 1.87
N VAL A 265 1.55 -16.36 1.10
CA VAL A 265 2.01 -16.61 -0.28
C VAL A 265 3.53 -16.61 -0.28
N TYR A 266 4.11 -17.68 -0.79
CA TYR A 266 5.56 -17.79 -0.97
C TYR A 266 6.06 -16.85 -2.07
N SER A 267 7.25 -16.28 -1.87
CA SER A 267 8.03 -15.71 -2.97
C SER A 267 9.25 -16.57 -3.27
N PHE A 268 9.30 -17.15 -4.47
CA PHE A 268 10.44 -17.91 -4.96
C PHE A 268 11.27 -17.13 -5.99
N GLU A 269 10.88 -15.91 -6.33
CA GLU A 269 11.65 -15.09 -7.26
C GLU A 269 12.95 -14.64 -6.54
N HIS A 270 14.07 -14.74 -7.23
CA HIS A 270 15.38 -14.37 -6.68
C HIS A 270 16.07 -13.38 -7.62
N ILE A 271 16.74 -12.39 -7.03
CA ILE A 271 17.74 -11.57 -7.72
C ILE A 271 19.10 -11.97 -7.17
N ASN A 272 19.90 -12.60 -8.04
CA ASN A 272 21.08 -13.34 -7.62
C ASN A 272 20.67 -14.41 -6.58
N GLU A 273 21.32 -14.43 -5.42
CA GLU A 273 21.03 -15.39 -4.34
C GLU A 273 20.00 -14.87 -3.31
N ALA A 274 19.41 -13.69 -3.53
CA ALA A 274 18.52 -13.06 -2.55
C ALA A 274 17.05 -13.14 -2.99
N VAL A 275 16.16 -13.44 -2.04
CA VAL A 275 14.71 -13.49 -2.28
C VAL A 275 14.21 -12.11 -2.70
N ALA A 276 13.34 -12.07 -3.70
CA ALA A 276 12.79 -10.86 -4.27
C ALA A 276 11.26 -10.93 -4.38
N GLU A 277 10.59 -9.80 -4.20
CA GLU A 277 9.15 -9.64 -4.49
C GLU A 277 8.91 -8.37 -5.31
N PRO A 278 8.04 -8.41 -6.35
CA PRO A 278 7.78 -7.25 -7.18
C PRO A 278 6.82 -6.27 -6.50
N VAL A 279 7.11 -4.97 -6.65
CA VAL A 279 6.23 -3.86 -6.30
C VAL A 279 5.85 -3.13 -7.58
N VAL A 280 4.55 -3.11 -7.90
CA VAL A 280 4.02 -2.44 -9.10
C VAL A 280 3.44 -1.08 -8.72
N TYR A 281 3.87 -0.03 -9.43
CA TYR A 281 3.36 1.33 -9.28
C TYR A 281 2.31 1.63 -10.34
N MET A 282 1.26 2.33 -9.91
CA MET A 282 0.21 2.84 -10.78
C MET A 282 -0.07 4.31 -10.46
N ILE A 283 -0.46 5.06 -11.49
CA ILE A 283 -1.02 6.41 -11.37
C ILE A 283 -2.31 6.42 -12.20
N ASP A 284 -3.42 6.88 -11.60
CA ASP A 284 -4.77 6.57 -12.08
C ASP A 284 -4.89 5.04 -12.34
N ARG A 285 -5.30 4.62 -13.53
CA ARG A 285 -5.45 3.20 -13.92
C ARG A 285 -4.24 2.62 -14.65
N TYR A 286 -3.18 3.40 -14.84
CA TYR A 286 -2.04 3.04 -15.67
C TYR A 286 -0.90 2.46 -14.82
N VAL A 287 -0.36 1.32 -15.25
CA VAL A 287 0.87 0.77 -14.68
C VAL A 287 2.04 1.59 -15.20
N VAL A 288 2.78 2.23 -14.30
CA VAL A 288 3.88 3.15 -14.64
C VAL A 288 5.26 2.57 -14.35
N GLY A 289 5.33 1.30 -13.94
CA GLY A 289 6.57 0.59 -13.65
C GLY A 289 6.56 0.00 -12.24
N GLY A 290 7.75 -0.19 -11.67
CA GLY A 290 7.88 -0.80 -10.35
C GLY A 290 9.32 -1.01 -9.92
N PHE A 291 9.50 -1.80 -8.88
CA PHE A 291 10.81 -2.30 -8.44
C PHE A 291 10.66 -3.66 -7.78
N TYR A 292 11.75 -4.43 -7.76
CA TYR A 292 11.89 -5.56 -6.86
C TYR A 292 12.36 -5.08 -5.51
N ARG A 293 11.68 -5.54 -4.45
CA ARG A 293 12.23 -5.52 -3.11
C ARG A 293 13.01 -6.80 -2.92
N VAL A 294 14.29 -6.67 -2.59
CA VAL A 294 15.23 -7.78 -2.47
C VAL A 294 15.76 -7.84 -1.05
N HIS A 295 15.82 -9.03 -0.46
CA HIS A 295 16.31 -9.22 0.90
C HIS A 295 17.15 -10.49 1.00
N ALA A 296 18.44 -10.35 1.30
CA ALA A 296 19.38 -11.47 1.36
C ALA A 296 19.18 -12.36 2.61
N GLU A 297 18.74 -11.76 3.72
CA GLU A 297 18.60 -12.45 5.01
C GLU A 297 17.18 -12.95 5.32
N ARG A 298 16.24 -12.86 4.37
CA ARG A 298 14.84 -13.26 4.59
C ARG A 298 14.51 -14.46 3.71
N GLY A 299 13.75 -15.39 4.29
CA GLY A 299 13.25 -16.57 3.61
C GLY A 299 12.08 -16.29 2.67
N VAL A 300 11.74 -17.31 1.90
CA VAL A 300 10.67 -17.31 0.88
C VAL A 300 9.25 -17.15 1.45
N ASP A 301 9.08 -17.31 2.76
CA ASP A 301 7.83 -17.17 3.53
C ASP A 301 7.90 -16.06 4.59
N GLU A 302 8.89 -15.19 4.50
CA GLU A 302 9.05 -14.05 5.38
C GLU A 302 8.67 -12.74 4.68
N ASN A 303 8.25 -11.76 5.48
CA ASN A 303 8.04 -10.40 5.00
C ASN A 303 9.39 -9.77 4.60
N LEU A 304 9.58 -9.50 3.31
CA LEU A 304 10.79 -8.87 2.80
C LEU A 304 10.82 -7.36 3.09
N ASN A 305 9.70 -6.73 3.46
CA ASN A 305 9.65 -5.35 3.92
C ASN A 305 10.14 -5.23 5.37
N ALA A 306 11.45 -5.39 5.54
CA ALA A 306 12.17 -5.33 6.80
C ALA A 306 13.49 -4.54 6.64
N PRO A 307 14.12 -4.06 7.73
CA PRO A 307 15.45 -3.47 7.67
C PRO A 307 16.45 -4.43 7.01
N GLY A 308 17.26 -3.92 6.08
CA GLY A 308 18.17 -4.72 5.25
C GLY A 308 17.65 -4.97 3.82
N ALA A 309 16.38 -4.68 3.56
CA ALA A 309 15.85 -4.70 2.20
C ALA A 309 16.55 -3.64 1.32
N HIS A 310 16.85 -4.02 0.08
CA HIS A 310 17.28 -3.10 -0.97
C HIS A 310 16.33 -3.19 -2.17
N PHE A 311 16.38 -2.19 -3.05
CA PHE A 311 15.41 -2.03 -4.13
C PHE A 311 16.12 -2.05 -5.47
N VAL A 312 15.70 -2.96 -6.34
CA VAL A 312 16.22 -3.08 -7.70
C VAL A 312 15.15 -2.61 -8.66
N PRO A 313 15.36 -1.54 -9.43
CA PRO A 313 14.37 -1.04 -10.36
C PRO A 313 13.87 -2.13 -11.30
N LEU A 314 12.55 -2.21 -11.43
CA LEU A 314 11.90 -3.09 -12.38
C LEU A 314 11.85 -2.35 -13.72
N ALA A 315 13.01 -2.20 -14.35
CA ALA A 315 13.07 -1.64 -15.68
C ALA A 315 12.35 -2.61 -16.63
N PHE A 316 11.33 -2.14 -17.34
CA PHE A 316 10.87 -2.80 -18.55
C PHE A 316 12.07 -2.75 -19.48
N ALA A 317 12.88 -3.82 -19.50
CA ALA A 317 14.05 -3.88 -20.37
C ALA A 317 13.58 -3.48 -21.78
N GLN A 318 14.28 -2.51 -22.39
CA GLN A 318 13.86 -1.68 -23.53
C GLN A 318 13.45 -2.46 -24.81
N GLN A 319 13.31 -3.78 -24.78
CA GLN A 319 12.99 -4.66 -25.91
C GLN A 319 11.75 -5.56 -25.68
N HIS A 320 10.95 -5.33 -24.64
CA HIS A 320 9.87 -6.25 -24.23
C HIS A 320 8.58 -5.54 -23.80
N ALA A 321 8.15 -4.49 -24.50
CA ALA A 321 6.98 -3.69 -24.09
C ALA A 321 5.62 -4.36 -24.36
N LEU A 322 5.58 -5.47 -25.12
CA LEU A 322 4.32 -6.13 -25.46
C LEU A 322 4.34 -7.60 -25.04
N PRO A 323 3.25 -8.08 -24.40
CA PRO A 323 3.09 -9.51 -24.18
C PRO A 323 3.09 -10.22 -25.54
N ASN A 324 3.76 -11.38 -25.60
CA ASN A 324 3.75 -12.28 -26.74
C ASN A 324 2.78 -13.43 -26.47
N PRO A 325 1.57 -13.44 -27.07
CA PRO A 325 0.57 -14.49 -26.85
C PRO A 325 1.02 -15.89 -27.29
N HIS A 326 2.02 -15.98 -28.15
CA HIS A 326 2.53 -17.24 -28.69
C HIS A 326 3.76 -17.76 -27.92
N ALA A 327 4.28 -17.00 -26.95
CA ALA A 327 5.37 -17.47 -26.12
C ALA A 327 4.88 -18.56 -25.14
N LYS A 328 5.77 -19.51 -24.84
CA LYS A 328 5.49 -20.51 -23.81
C LYS A 328 5.28 -19.83 -22.44
N PRO A 329 4.37 -20.34 -21.58
CA PRO A 329 4.19 -19.80 -20.24
C PRO A 329 5.50 -19.73 -19.46
N GLY A 330 5.73 -18.60 -18.78
CA GLY A 330 6.93 -18.38 -17.96
C GLY A 330 8.22 -18.08 -18.71
N THR A 331 8.27 -18.23 -20.04
CA THR A 331 9.54 -18.12 -20.80
C THR A 331 9.89 -16.72 -21.27
N THR A 332 8.95 -15.78 -21.22
CA THR A 332 9.20 -14.39 -21.61
C THR A 332 8.92 -13.44 -20.46
N ALA A 333 9.91 -12.59 -20.17
CA ALA A 333 9.79 -11.48 -19.24
C ALA A 333 8.56 -10.59 -19.53
N PRO A 334 8.25 -10.19 -20.78
CA PRO A 334 7.07 -9.36 -21.07
C PRO A 334 5.75 -9.95 -20.58
N ASN A 335 5.53 -11.26 -20.76
CA ASN A 335 4.31 -11.91 -20.32
C ASN A 335 4.20 -11.95 -18.79
N ARG A 336 5.33 -12.19 -18.10
CA ARG A 336 5.38 -12.15 -16.63
C ARG A 336 5.03 -10.77 -16.09
N PHE A 337 5.61 -9.72 -16.68
CA PHE A 337 5.32 -8.34 -16.32
C PHE A 337 3.89 -7.93 -16.62
N TYR A 338 3.34 -8.38 -17.74
CA TYR A 338 1.93 -8.18 -18.06
C TYR A 338 1.03 -8.78 -16.96
N MET A 339 1.34 -9.99 -16.50
CA MET A 339 0.60 -10.62 -15.39
C MET A 339 0.69 -9.82 -14.09
N TYR A 340 1.88 -9.31 -13.73
CA TYR A 340 2.02 -8.42 -12.56
C TYR A 340 1.13 -7.18 -12.69
N GLY A 341 1.10 -6.56 -13.87
CA GLY A 341 0.25 -5.42 -14.15
C GLY A 341 -1.25 -5.74 -14.17
N VAL A 342 -1.66 -6.95 -14.57
CA VAL A 342 -3.06 -7.41 -14.47
C VAL A 342 -3.47 -7.55 -13.00
N VAL A 343 -2.71 -8.31 -12.21
CA VAL A 343 -3.02 -8.54 -10.79
C VAL A 343 -3.02 -7.24 -10.00
N ALA A 344 -2.06 -6.34 -10.27
CA ALA A 344 -2.02 -5.01 -9.66
C ALA A 344 -3.29 -4.19 -9.97
N ARG A 345 -3.77 -4.20 -11.22
CA ARG A 345 -5.00 -3.49 -11.60
C ARG A 345 -6.25 -4.11 -10.99
N LEU A 346 -6.30 -5.42 -10.78
CA LEU A 346 -7.39 -6.05 -10.02
C LEU A 346 -7.39 -5.55 -8.56
N ALA A 347 -6.21 -5.43 -7.95
CA ALA A 347 -6.09 -4.91 -6.58
C ALA A 347 -6.47 -3.43 -6.50
N LEU A 348 -6.08 -2.63 -7.50
CA LEU A 348 -6.51 -1.23 -7.62
C LEU A 348 -8.03 -1.10 -7.77
N LEU A 349 -8.64 -1.93 -8.62
CA LEU A 349 -10.10 -1.94 -8.78
C LEU A 349 -10.80 -2.30 -7.46
N ALA A 350 -10.29 -3.29 -6.72
CA ALA A 350 -10.82 -3.64 -5.41
C ALA A 350 -10.65 -2.49 -4.39
N ALA A 351 -9.52 -1.79 -4.38
CA ALA A 351 -9.33 -0.61 -3.55
C ALA A 351 -10.31 0.52 -3.92
N SER A 352 -10.56 0.75 -5.21
CA SER A 352 -11.56 1.72 -5.66
C SER A 352 -12.97 1.36 -5.17
N LEU A 353 -13.37 0.09 -5.30
CA LEU A 353 -14.67 -0.40 -4.82
C LEU A 353 -14.79 -0.36 -3.30
N GLU A 354 -13.70 -0.65 -2.59
CA GLU A 354 -13.63 -0.49 -1.13
C GLU A 354 -13.90 0.96 -0.75
N LEU A 355 -13.20 1.92 -1.37
CA LEU A 355 -13.35 3.34 -1.07
C LEU A 355 -14.77 3.85 -1.31
N GLU A 356 -15.38 3.45 -2.44
CA GLU A 356 -16.77 3.79 -2.76
C GLU A 356 -17.76 3.20 -1.74
N LYS A 357 -17.59 1.93 -1.36
CA LYS A 357 -18.45 1.26 -0.37
C LYS A 357 -18.29 1.82 1.05
N THR A 358 -17.16 2.44 1.35
CA THR A 358 -16.86 3.01 2.69
C THR A 358 -17.00 4.52 2.74
N ASP A 359 -17.50 5.14 1.67
CA ASP A 359 -17.73 6.58 1.65
C ASP A 359 -18.74 6.96 2.75
N PRO A 360 -18.39 7.87 3.67
CA PRO A 360 -19.32 8.36 4.69
C PRO A 360 -20.47 9.19 4.09
N ASN A 361 -20.31 9.72 2.87
CA ASN A 361 -21.26 10.60 2.19
C ASN A 361 -21.66 10.06 0.79
N PRO A 362 -22.21 8.85 0.68
CA PRO A 362 -22.46 8.20 -0.61
C PRO A 362 -23.50 8.92 -1.50
N GLU A 363 -24.25 9.88 -0.97
CA GLU A 363 -25.27 10.64 -1.70
C GLU A 363 -24.76 11.96 -2.30
N VAL A 364 -23.50 12.35 -2.01
CA VAL A 364 -22.89 13.57 -2.53
C VAL A 364 -21.95 13.19 -3.68
N TYR A 365 -22.48 13.15 -4.91
CA TYR A 365 -21.71 12.92 -6.15
C TYR A 365 -21.49 14.19 -6.96
#